data_AF-A0A2V7HUR8-F1
#
_entry.id   AF-A0A2V7HUR8-F1
#
_cell.length_a   1.000
_cell.length_b   1.000
_cell.length_c   1.000
_cell.angle_alpha   90.00
_cell.angle_beta   90.00
_cell.angle_gamma   90.00
#
_symmetry.space_group_name_H-M   'P 1'
#
loop_
_entity.id
_entity.type
_entity.pdbx_description
1 polymer ?
#
loop_
_entity_poly.entity_id
_entity_poly.type
_entity_poly.pdbx_seq_one_letter_code
_entity_poly.pdbx_strand_id
1 'polypeptide(L)'
;VTRALMVRRGVGAREIAQVAVKNHANAARNPYAHFQQAVTLEDVMASRMVADPLRLLHCCPISDGAAAVVLTAERSAVRVAGIGQGADALAVRHRADVTHFKATRDAARAAFAMAGFGPARVDFA
;
A
#
# COMPACT_ATOMS: atom_id res chain seq x y z
N VAL A 1 -5.10 -13.21 -4.63
CA VAL A 1 -3.96 -12.31 -4.92
C VAL A 1 -2.69 -12.84 -4.26
N THR A 2 -2.55 -12.76 -2.94
CA THR A 2 -1.31 -13.14 -2.22
C THR A 2 -0.83 -14.55 -2.55
N ARG A 3 -1.71 -15.56 -2.48
CA ARG A 3 -1.34 -16.94 -2.85
C ARG A 3 -0.86 -17.07 -4.30
N ALA A 4 -1.52 -16.40 -5.23
CA ALA A 4 -1.10 -16.40 -6.63
C ALA A 4 0.26 -15.71 -6.82
N LEU A 5 0.54 -14.65 -6.06
CA LEU A 5 1.84 -13.99 -6.06
C LEU A 5 2.94 -14.95 -5.56
N MET A 6 2.70 -15.65 -4.45
CA MET A 6 3.66 -16.63 -3.92
C MET A 6 3.96 -17.74 -4.94
N VAL A 7 2.92 -18.31 -5.55
CA VAL A 7 3.08 -19.42 -6.51
C VAL A 7 3.71 -18.96 -7.83
N ARG A 8 3.28 -17.83 -8.39
CA ARG A 8 3.69 -17.39 -9.73
C ARG A 8 4.95 -16.53 -9.75
N ARG A 9 5.31 -15.90 -8.62
CA ARG A 9 6.47 -15.00 -8.50
C ARG A 9 7.46 -15.45 -7.41
N GLY A 10 7.21 -16.57 -6.74
CA GLY A 10 8.14 -17.14 -5.76
C GLY A 10 8.26 -16.36 -4.46
N VAL A 11 7.36 -15.42 -4.18
CA VAL A 11 7.41 -14.60 -2.97
C VAL A 11 7.09 -15.46 -1.74
N GLY A 12 7.96 -15.45 -0.73
CA GLY A 12 7.83 -16.18 0.52
C GLY A 12 6.93 -15.48 1.54
N ALA A 13 6.41 -16.26 2.49
CA ALA A 13 5.57 -15.72 3.57
C ALA A 13 6.33 -14.73 4.47
N ARG A 14 7.62 -14.98 4.74
CA ARG A 14 8.48 -14.07 5.51
C ARG A 14 8.71 -12.75 4.77
N GLU A 15 8.83 -12.76 3.45
CA GLU A 15 8.96 -11.54 2.63
C GLU A 15 7.68 -10.70 2.67
N ILE A 16 6.51 -11.35 2.59
CA ILE A 16 5.22 -10.67 2.77
C ILE A 16 5.11 -10.04 4.16
N ALA A 17 5.53 -10.76 5.20
CA ALA A 17 5.46 -10.31 6.59
C ALA A 17 6.37 -9.10 6.88
N GLN A 18 7.47 -8.90 6.13
CA GLN A 18 8.32 -7.71 6.26
C GLN A 18 7.55 -6.39 6.03
N VAL A 19 6.48 -6.42 5.22
CA VAL A 19 5.62 -5.25 5.02
C VAL A 19 4.97 -4.81 6.33
N ALA A 20 4.47 -5.76 7.13
CA ALA A 20 3.87 -5.47 8.43
C ALA A 20 4.91 -4.93 9.41
N VAL A 21 6.09 -5.56 9.48
CA VAL A 21 7.21 -5.11 10.34
C VAL A 21 7.59 -3.65 10.03
N LYS A 22 7.82 -3.32 8.75
CA LYS A 22 8.13 -1.95 8.30
C LYS A 22 7.00 -0.98 8.69
N ASN A 23 5.75 -1.36 8.44
CA ASN A 23 4.61 -0.48 8.70
C ASN A 23 4.43 -0.19 10.19
N HIS A 24 4.56 -1.21 11.05
CA HIS A 24 4.50 -1.05 12.51
C HIS A 24 5.67 -0.24 13.07
N ALA A 25 6.88 -0.39 12.52
CA ALA A 25 8.03 0.43 12.89
C ALA A 25 7.84 1.93 12.52
N ASN A 26 7.18 2.21 11.39
CA ASN A 26 6.79 3.56 11.03
C ASN A 26 5.67 4.08 11.95
N ALA A 27 4.68 3.25 12.23
CA ALA A 27 3.53 3.60 13.06
C ALA A 27 3.93 3.91 14.51
N ALA A 28 4.92 3.21 15.08
CA ALA A 28 5.45 3.48 16.41
C ALA A 28 6.04 4.89 16.59
N ARG A 29 6.35 5.58 15.48
CA ARG A 29 6.89 6.94 15.48
C ARG A 29 5.86 8.00 15.09
N ASN A 30 4.61 7.60 14.88
CA ASN A 30 3.53 8.48 14.46
C ASN A 30 2.46 8.58 15.58
N PRO A 31 2.29 9.75 16.21
CA PRO A 31 1.31 9.93 17.29
C PRO A 31 -0.15 9.78 16.82
N TYR A 32 -0.41 9.84 15.51
CA TYR A 32 -1.74 9.65 14.92
C TYR A 32 -1.99 8.20 14.47
N ALA A 33 -1.01 7.30 14.58
CA ALA A 33 -1.23 5.91 14.21
C ALA A 33 -2.14 5.20 15.23
N HIS A 34 -3.03 4.34 14.74
CA HIS A 34 -3.88 3.49 15.58
C HIS A 34 -3.04 2.60 16.49
N PHE A 35 -2.03 1.92 15.93
CA PHE A 35 -1.06 1.12 16.69
C PHE A 35 0.29 1.80 16.71
N GLN A 36 0.70 2.28 17.88
CA GLN A 36 1.98 2.97 18.08
C GLN A 36 3.06 2.01 18.59
N GLN A 37 3.06 0.78 18.09
CA GLN A 37 3.96 -0.27 18.52
C GLN A 37 4.60 -0.98 17.32
N ALA A 38 5.92 -1.15 17.40
CA ALA A 38 6.67 -1.99 16.47
C ALA A 38 6.38 -3.47 16.73
N VAL A 39 6.51 -4.30 15.69
CA VAL A 39 6.41 -5.77 15.79
C VAL A 39 7.61 -6.39 15.09
N THR A 40 8.04 -7.56 15.56
CA THR A 40 9.08 -8.35 14.92
C THR A 40 8.49 -9.24 13.82
N LEU A 41 9.35 -9.81 12.98
CA LEU A 41 8.92 -10.78 11.97
C LEU A 41 8.31 -12.02 12.63
N GLU A 42 8.87 -12.44 13.76
CA GLU A 42 8.42 -13.56 14.57
C GLU A 42 7.01 -13.29 15.12
N ASP A 43 6.71 -12.08 15.59
CA ASP A 43 5.36 -11.69 16.03
C ASP A 43 4.35 -11.83 14.89
N VAL A 44 4.68 -11.35 13.69
CA VAL A 44 3.80 -11.45 12.52
C VAL A 44 3.56 -12.91 12.15
N MET A 45 4.62 -13.72 12.13
CA MET A 45 4.55 -15.14 11.80
C MET A 45 3.86 -15.99 12.88
N ALA A 46 3.90 -15.59 14.14
CA ALA A 46 3.20 -16.22 15.25
C ALA A 46 1.73 -15.78 15.35
N SER A 47 1.37 -14.63 14.79
CA SER A 47 0.01 -14.11 14.86
C SER A 47 -1.03 -15.03 14.21
N ARG A 48 -2.26 -15.00 14.73
CA ARG A 48 -3.39 -15.84 14.29
C ARG A 48 -3.56 -15.79 12.78
N MET A 49 -3.71 -16.95 12.14
CA MET A 49 -4.07 -17.00 10.71
C MET A 49 -5.51 -16.55 10.52
N VAL A 50 -5.73 -15.64 9.56
CA VAL A 50 -7.06 -15.10 9.24
C VAL A 50 -7.57 -15.67 7.93
N ALA A 51 -6.76 -15.61 6.88
CA ALA A 51 -7.07 -16.14 5.56
C ALA A 51 -5.77 -16.55 4.89
N ASP A 52 -5.44 -17.84 4.92
CA ASP A 52 -4.18 -18.39 4.41
C ASP A 52 -3.76 -17.76 3.05
N PRO A 53 -2.55 -17.17 2.95
CA PRO A 53 -1.42 -17.16 3.92
C PRO A 53 -1.42 -15.96 4.88
N LEU A 54 -2.47 -15.14 4.87
CA LEU A 54 -2.56 -13.90 5.64
C LEU A 54 -2.87 -14.18 7.11
N ARG A 55 -2.11 -13.51 7.97
CA ARG A 55 -2.23 -13.55 9.43
C ARG A 55 -2.75 -12.22 9.95
N LEU A 56 -3.11 -12.18 11.23
CA LEU A 56 -3.78 -11.05 11.86
C LEU A 56 -2.98 -9.75 11.70
N LEU A 57 -1.66 -9.79 11.87
CA LEU A 57 -0.80 -8.61 11.71
C LEU A 57 -0.58 -8.18 10.25
N HIS A 58 -1.11 -8.92 9.26
CA HIS A 58 -1.21 -8.44 7.87
C HIS A 58 -2.50 -7.62 7.62
N CYS A 59 -3.46 -7.65 8.54
CA CYS A 59 -4.76 -7.00 8.38
C CYS A 59 -4.76 -5.64 9.08
N CYS A 60 -5.27 -4.61 8.40
CA CYS A 60 -5.46 -3.30 9.02
C CYS A 60 -6.59 -3.36 10.08
N PRO A 61 -6.52 -2.54 11.14
CA PRO A 61 -7.60 -2.42 12.11
C PRO A 61 -8.80 -1.68 11.49
N ILE A 62 -9.95 -1.85 12.11
CA ILE A 62 -11.12 -0.98 11.89
C ILE A 62 -10.87 0.30 12.70
N SER A 63 -10.95 1.47 12.06
CA SER A 63 -10.61 2.76 12.68
C SER A 63 -11.64 3.82 12.34
N ASP A 64 -11.91 4.70 13.29
CA ASP A 64 -12.67 5.94 13.08
C ASP A 64 -11.70 7.13 12.99
N GLY A 65 -11.95 8.08 12.08
CA GLY A 65 -11.11 9.26 11.91
C GLY A 65 -11.49 10.10 10.69
N ALA A 66 -10.92 11.31 10.61
CA ALA A 66 -11.12 12.23 9.49
C ALA A 66 -9.80 12.93 9.12
N ALA A 67 -9.66 13.27 7.83
CA ALA A 67 -8.58 14.10 7.32
C ALA A 67 -9.15 15.01 6.21
N ALA A 68 -8.63 16.23 6.12
CA ALA A 68 -9.00 17.20 5.09
C ALA A 68 -7.76 17.91 4.56
N VAL A 69 -7.80 18.30 3.28
CA VAL A 69 -6.79 19.15 2.64
C VAL A 69 -7.49 20.34 2.00
N VAL A 70 -6.90 21.53 2.12
CA VAL A 70 -7.38 22.74 1.45
C VAL A 70 -6.52 22.99 0.23
N LEU A 71 -7.15 23.09 -0.93
CA LEU A 71 -6.47 23.33 -2.20
C LEU A 71 -6.62 24.79 -2.61
N THR A 72 -5.58 25.34 -3.22
CA THR A 72 -5.57 26.67 -3.81
C THR A 72 -4.86 26.63 -5.16
N ALA A 73 -5.24 27.55 -6.04
CA ALA A 73 -4.52 27.80 -7.29
C ALA A 73 -3.25 28.67 -7.07
N GLU A 74 -3.15 29.31 -5.90
CA GLU A 74 -1.97 30.10 -5.53
C GLU A 74 -0.74 29.21 -5.36
N ARG A 75 0.44 29.77 -5.65
CA ARG A 75 1.69 29.06 -5.43
C ARG A 75 1.92 28.84 -3.93
N SER A 76 2.21 27.60 -3.56
CA SER A 76 2.58 27.21 -2.20
C SER A 76 3.84 26.35 -2.21
N ALA A 77 4.34 26.01 -1.02
CA ALA A 77 5.50 25.13 -0.86
C ALA A 77 5.27 23.69 -1.36
N VAL A 78 4.00 23.26 -1.47
CA VAL A 78 3.62 21.92 -1.94
C VAL A 78 2.69 22.03 -3.14
N ARG A 79 3.11 21.45 -4.26
CA ARG A 79 2.32 21.44 -5.50
C ARG A 79 1.85 20.03 -5.83
N VAL A 80 0.60 19.91 -6.23
CA VAL A 80 0.12 18.70 -6.92
C VAL A 80 0.75 18.65 -8.31
N ALA A 81 1.80 17.85 -8.46
CA ALA A 81 2.53 17.73 -9.72
C ALA A 81 1.74 16.97 -10.79
N GLY A 82 0.98 15.95 -10.38
CA GLY A 82 0.14 15.18 -11.28
C GLY A 82 -0.90 14.35 -10.53
N ILE A 83 -2.01 14.05 -11.20
CA ILE A 83 -3.09 13.22 -10.69
C ILE A 83 -3.37 12.14 -11.73
N GLY A 84 -3.60 10.91 -11.28
CA GLY A 84 -4.00 9.82 -12.15
C GLY A 84 -5.03 8.95 -11.46
N GLN A 85 -5.92 8.37 -12.26
CA GLN A 85 -6.96 7.46 -11.84
C GLN A 85 -6.94 6.25 -12.76
N GLY A 86 -7.34 5.10 -12.24
CA GLY A 86 -7.42 3.87 -13.01
C GLY A 86 -8.51 2.98 -12.45
N ALA A 87 -9.12 2.19 -13.33
CA ALA A 87 -10.17 1.25 -12.99
C ALA A 87 -9.81 -0.17 -13.42
N ASP A 88 -10.37 -1.14 -12.73
CA ASP A 88 -10.24 -2.57 -13.00
C ASP A 88 -11.52 -3.28 -12.54
N ALA A 89 -11.64 -4.57 -12.85
CA ALA A 89 -12.79 -5.37 -12.43
C ALA A 89 -12.93 -5.38 -10.89
N LEU A 90 -14.15 -5.10 -10.44
CA LEU A 90 -14.51 -5.07 -9.02
C LEU A 90 -14.19 -6.41 -8.35
N ALA A 91 -14.75 -7.50 -8.91
CA ALA A 91 -14.52 -8.83 -8.40
C ALA A 91 -13.16 -9.36 -8.87
N VAL A 92 -12.29 -9.69 -7.91
CA VAL A 92 -10.91 -10.19 -8.16
C VAL A 92 -10.88 -11.36 -9.16
N ARG A 93 -11.87 -12.24 -9.13
CA ARG A 93 -12.00 -13.42 -10.02
C ARG A 93 -12.18 -13.06 -11.51
N HIS A 94 -12.54 -11.82 -11.84
CA HIS A 94 -12.71 -11.34 -13.23
C HIS A 94 -11.48 -10.57 -13.73
N ARG A 95 -10.45 -10.40 -12.89
CA ARG A 95 -9.23 -9.68 -13.29
C ARG A 95 -8.37 -10.59 -14.16
N ALA A 96 -7.81 -10.01 -15.22
CA ALA A 96 -6.94 -10.72 -16.17
C ALA A 96 -5.67 -11.27 -15.50
N ASP A 97 -5.09 -10.52 -14.56
CA ASP A 97 -4.00 -10.98 -13.71
C ASP A 97 -4.26 -10.53 -12.26
N VAL A 98 -4.01 -11.42 -11.32
CA VAL A 98 -4.19 -11.21 -9.88
C VAL A 98 -2.86 -10.99 -9.14
N THR A 99 -1.74 -10.93 -9.87
CA THR A 99 -0.39 -10.67 -9.35
C THR A 99 0.06 -9.23 -9.57
N HIS A 100 -0.72 -8.42 -10.28
CA HIS A 100 -0.54 -6.98 -10.40
C HIS A 100 -1.88 -6.26 -10.39
N PHE A 101 -1.86 -4.93 -10.28
CA PHE A 101 -3.06 -4.09 -10.35
C PHE A 101 -2.99 -3.19 -11.59
N LYS A 102 -3.83 -3.47 -12.60
CA LYS A 102 -3.87 -2.66 -13.83
C LYS A 102 -4.23 -1.21 -13.51
N ALA A 103 -5.26 -1.01 -12.68
CA ALA A 103 -5.70 0.31 -12.22
C ALA A 103 -4.55 1.16 -11.65
N THR A 104 -3.72 0.59 -10.77
CA THR A 104 -2.58 1.30 -10.17
C THR A 104 -1.54 1.71 -11.22
N ARG A 105 -1.24 0.83 -12.19
CA ARG A 105 -0.27 1.12 -13.26
C ARG A 105 -0.77 2.23 -14.19
N ASP A 106 -2.06 2.22 -14.52
CA ASP A 106 -2.67 3.24 -15.36
C ASP A 106 -2.73 4.59 -14.64
N ALA A 107 -3.13 4.59 -13.36
CA ALA A 107 -3.13 5.78 -12.53
C ALA A 107 -1.72 6.39 -12.40
N ALA A 108 -0.71 5.55 -12.11
CA ALA A 108 0.67 6.00 -12.03
C ALA A 108 1.15 6.59 -13.36
N ARG A 109 0.86 5.94 -14.50
CA ARG A 109 1.22 6.45 -15.83
C ARG A 109 0.63 7.82 -16.10
N ALA A 110 -0.66 8.02 -15.81
CA ALA A 110 -1.33 9.30 -15.99
C ALA A 110 -0.74 10.39 -15.08
N ALA A 111 -0.52 10.07 -13.79
CA ALA A 111 0.07 10.99 -12.83
C ALA A 111 1.49 11.42 -13.22
N PHE A 112 2.35 10.48 -13.62
CA PHE A 112 3.71 10.78 -14.07
C PHE A 112 3.74 11.56 -15.39
N ALA A 113 2.85 11.25 -16.34
CA ALA A 113 2.72 12.01 -17.58
C ALA A 113 2.34 13.47 -17.31
N MET A 114 1.36 13.70 -16.41
CA MET A 114 0.96 15.05 -16.00
C MET A 114 2.07 15.79 -15.24
N ALA A 115 2.82 15.06 -14.40
CA ALA A 115 3.92 15.62 -13.61
C ALA A 115 5.17 15.95 -14.44
N GLY A 116 5.32 15.37 -15.63
CA GLY A 116 6.48 15.54 -16.49
C GLY A 116 7.75 14.85 -15.98
N PHE A 117 7.63 13.92 -15.02
CA PHE A 117 8.74 13.11 -14.52
C PHE A 117 8.30 11.70 -14.17
N GLY A 118 9.25 10.76 -14.13
CA GLY A 118 9.00 9.34 -13.81
C GLY A 118 9.35 8.95 -12.37
N PRO A 119 9.20 7.67 -12.01
CA PRO A 119 9.42 7.17 -10.65
C PRO A 119 10.85 7.37 -10.13
N ALA A 120 11.85 7.50 -11.01
CA ALA A 120 13.23 7.78 -10.62
C ALA A 120 13.41 9.14 -9.91
N ARG A 121 12.39 10.02 -9.97
CA ARG A 121 12.37 11.32 -9.31
C ARG A 121 11.48 11.36 -8.06
N VAL A 122 11.10 10.20 -7.53
CA VAL A 122 10.27 10.07 -6.33
C VAL A 122 11.16 9.65 -5.15
N ASP A 123 11.30 10.54 -4.18
CA ASP A 123 12.14 10.32 -2.99
C ASP A 123 11.43 9.53 -1.88
N PHE A 124 10.09 9.54 -1.89
CA PHE A 124 9.25 8.88 -0.90
C PHE A 124 8.02 8.25 -1.57
N ALA A 125 7.82 6.94 -1.37
CA ALA A 125 6.71 6.15 -1.89
C ALA A 125 6.35 4.98 -0.96
#